data_AF-A0A183ATT9-F1
#
_entry.id   AF-A0A183ATT9-F1
#
_cell.length_a   1.000
_cell.length_b   1.000
_cell.length_c   1.000
_cell.angle_alpha   90.00
_cell.angle_beta   90.00
_cell.angle_gamma   90.00
#
_symmetry.space_group_name_H-M   'P 1'
#
loop_
_entity.id
_entity.type
_entity.pdbx_description
1 polymer ?
#
loop_
_entity_poly.entity_id
_entity_poly.type
_entity_poly.pdbx_seq_one_letter_code
_entity_poly.pdbx_strand_id
1 'polypeptide(L)'
;LNINAGDPEGAMLGADNFHPGAKPTSGKSGLRQSLASLPAPRNNYEIFVPEEADVDGKTVDLDDSAAAEDDASGTAARIADQSDLDRLREKQQEAEAQAAWSKRSQVVRRGLPRPAEINHSILRSVPPTQTPQQESALSDLQRAEEMIKQEMITMMHYDNLLNPPPSQLDEATKQATTASGAVSTAQQKRYMQQAKTTHESYLRSTPFEQFDDSDLKEAESLLVDEMAVVRAGMNHGELSAEAYAKVWHECLSQVLYLPAHRRYTRANLVSKRDRIESHEKRLDQLRQLMADEAKRAAKLEKKLRILLGGYQSRAQTLMKAIQESVDQVEHSQMELITYERLHEQETGAIVRRLEILEADVERQQKRGVELQREYARLVRLLEEREADLFLAQNTDLAPPTSSANRATITNGPSQSPGAYEETTSSMCNGLPNDQSSNLIGPSPPATSSDLSELATTEMTKELDSQAVDKTTDSDVTGT
;
A
#
# COMPACT_ATOMS: atom_id res chain seq x y z
N LEU A 1 6.15 30.06 -35.70
CA LEU A 1 4.73 29.95 -36.13
C LEU A 1 3.86 30.36 -34.94
N ASN A 2 3.14 31.49 -35.08
CA ASN A 2 2.15 32.13 -34.19
C ASN A 2 2.54 32.33 -32.72
N ILE A 3 3.08 33.48 -32.28
CA ILE A 3 2.52 34.86 -32.24
C ILE A 3 1.27 34.95 -31.35
N ASN A 4 1.40 35.55 -30.15
CA ASN A 4 0.58 36.73 -29.84
C ASN A 4 1.31 37.64 -28.83
N ALA A 5 1.74 38.80 -29.33
CA ALA A 5 2.04 39.98 -28.55
C ALA A 5 0.81 40.88 -28.61
N GLY A 6 0.33 41.35 -27.46
CA GLY A 6 -0.72 42.35 -27.34
C GLY A 6 -0.25 43.43 -26.37
N ASP A 7 -0.14 44.64 -26.92
CA ASP A 7 0.42 45.88 -26.39
C ASP A 7 -0.49 46.58 -25.34
N PRO A 8 -0.18 47.79 -24.81
CA PRO A 8 -0.44 48.16 -23.41
C PRO A 8 -1.45 49.32 -23.26
N GLU A 9 -2.00 49.53 -22.05
CA GLU A 9 -2.28 50.88 -21.52
C GLU A 9 -2.77 50.84 -20.06
N GLY A 10 -2.09 51.63 -19.20
CA GLY A 10 -2.67 52.46 -18.13
C GLY A 10 -3.46 51.83 -16.98
N ALA A 11 -2.81 51.61 -15.83
CA ALA A 11 -3.36 52.04 -14.54
C ALA A 11 -2.28 52.09 -13.45
N MET A 12 -2.39 53.13 -12.64
CA MET A 12 -1.42 53.69 -11.70
C MET A 12 -1.57 53.07 -10.29
N LEU A 13 -0.51 53.17 -9.48
CA LEU A 13 -0.47 53.21 -7.99
C LEU A 13 -0.44 51.87 -7.21
N GLY A 14 0.62 51.69 -6.40
CA GLY A 14 0.62 50.72 -5.31
C GLY A 14 2.02 50.37 -4.79
N ALA A 15 2.40 50.97 -3.65
CA ALA A 15 3.72 51.01 -3.02
C ALA A 15 4.36 49.67 -2.57
N ASP A 16 5.71 49.67 -2.61
CA ASP A 16 6.68 49.22 -1.60
C ASP A 16 6.51 47.86 -0.89
N ASN A 17 7.34 46.88 -1.28
CA ASN A 17 8.40 46.29 -0.44
C ASN A 17 8.96 45.00 -1.07
N PHE A 18 10.19 45.04 -1.60
CA PHE A 18 10.97 43.81 -1.81
C PHE A 18 12.47 44.05 -1.60
N HIS A 19 13.05 43.25 -0.69
CA HIS A 19 14.46 43.25 -0.30
C HIS A 19 15.41 43.04 -1.50
N PRO A 20 16.54 43.78 -1.59
CA PRO A 20 17.59 43.49 -2.56
C PRO A 20 18.60 42.48 -1.97
N GLY A 21 19.05 41.51 -2.77
CA GLY A 21 20.25 40.74 -2.43
C GLY A 21 20.35 39.28 -2.88
N ALA A 22 19.69 38.85 -3.95
CA ALA A 22 19.99 37.56 -4.56
C ALA A 22 21.34 37.64 -5.32
N LYS A 23 22.35 36.89 -4.86
CA LYS A 23 23.65 36.76 -5.51
C LYS A 23 23.45 36.13 -6.91
N PRO A 24 23.93 36.76 -8.00
CA PRO A 24 23.78 36.19 -9.33
C PRO A 24 24.68 34.96 -9.51
N THR A 25 24.09 33.92 -10.09
CA THR A 25 24.70 32.64 -10.47
C THR A 25 25.94 32.85 -11.33
N SER A 26 27.13 32.68 -10.75
CA SER A 26 28.45 32.79 -11.41
C SER A 26 28.61 31.90 -12.66
N GLY A 27 27.83 30.83 -12.79
CA GLY A 27 27.81 29.99 -14.00
C GLY A 27 27.31 30.74 -15.25
N LYS A 28 26.36 31.67 -15.10
CA LYS A 28 25.79 32.39 -16.26
C LYS A 28 26.77 33.38 -16.88
N SER A 29 27.66 33.98 -16.09
CA SER A 29 28.71 34.87 -16.61
C SER A 29 29.81 34.08 -17.32
N GLY A 30 30.18 32.90 -16.81
CA GLY A 30 31.16 32.01 -17.45
C GLY A 30 30.68 31.47 -18.81
N LEU A 31 29.42 31.03 -18.88
CA LEU A 31 28.82 30.60 -20.16
C LEU A 31 28.69 31.76 -21.16
N ARG A 32 28.30 32.97 -20.70
CA ARG A 32 28.23 34.14 -21.58
C ARG A 32 29.60 34.52 -22.14
N GLN A 33 30.65 34.43 -21.33
CA GLN A 33 32.00 34.77 -21.77
C GLN A 33 32.58 33.70 -22.72
N SER A 34 32.25 32.43 -22.49
CA SER A 34 32.56 31.33 -23.42
C SER A 34 31.84 31.49 -24.76
N LEU A 35 30.54 31.76 -24.75
CA LEU A 35 29.74 31.94 -25.97
C LEU A 35 30.08 33.24 -26.72
N ALA A 36 30.50 34.30 -26.02
CA ALA A 36 30.97 35.54 -26.63
C ALA A 36 32.37 35.43 -27.24
N SER A 37 33.15 34.39 -26.88
CA SER A 37 34.46 34.10 -27.47
C SER A 37 34.36 33.35 -28.80
N LEU A 38 33.15 32.91 -29.17
CA LEU A 38 32.92 32.29 -30.48
C LEU A 38 32.98 33.37 -31.56
N PRO A 39 33.79 33.20 -32.62
CA PRO A 39 33.80 34.10 -33.76
C PRO A 39 32.39 34.23 -34.35
N ALA A 40 31.97 35.46 -34.67
CA ALA A 40 30.65 35.71 -35.24
C ALA A 40 30.42 34.83 -36.47
N PRO A 41 29.27 34.13 -36.57
CA PRO A 41 29.03 33.17 -37.63
C PRO A 41 29.04 33.87 -38.99
N ARG A 42 30.10 33.68 -39.76
CA ARG A 42 30.16 34.08 -41.16
C ARG A 42 29.57 32.96 -42.00
N ASN A 43 28.28 33.09 -42.29
CA ASN A 43 27.55 32.27 -43.26
C ASN A 43 27.99 32.62 -44.69
N ASN A 44 29.23 32.27 -45.05
CA ASN A 44 29.69 32.27 -46.42
C ASN A 44 29.98 30.81 -46.83
N TYR A 45 28.92 30.09 -47.21
CA TYR A 45 29.07 28.82 -47.92
C TYR A 45 29.04 29.12 -49.42
N GLU A 46 30.21 29.33 -50.00
CA GLU A 46 30.39 29.18 -51.43
C GLU A 46 30.60 27.69 -51.67
N ILE A 47 29.53 27.01 -52.11
CA ILE A 47 29.60 25.61 -52.51
C ILE A 47 30.41 25.58 -53.81
N PHE A 48 31.72 25.38 -53.69
CA PHE A 48 32.48 24.83 -54.80
C PHE A 48 32.00 23.40 -54.99
N VAL A 49 31.06 23.22 -55.91
CA VAL A 49 30.89 21.95 -56.62
C VAL A 49 32.09 21.88 -57.56
N PRO A 50 33.07 20.98 -57.36
CA PRO A 50 34.06 20.73 -58.40
C PRO A 50 33.30 20.26 -59.65
N GLU A 51 33.46 20.99 -60.75
CA GLU A 51 33.09 20.49 -62.07
C GLU A 51 33.77 19.15 -62.30
N GLU A 52 33.02 18.27 -62.94
CA GLU A 52 33.27 16.87 -63.17
C GLU A 52 34.73 16.58 -63.57
N ALA A 53 35.37 15.70 -62.82
CA ALA A 53 36.50 14.93 -63.29
C ALA A 53 36.06 13.46 -63.31
N ASP A 54 35.71 13.01 -64.51
CA ASP A 54 35.63 11.61 -64.89
C ASP A 54 36.85 10.85 -64.36
N VAL A 55 36.65 9.95 -63.40
CA VAL A 55 37.63 8.90 -63.10
C VAL A 55 36.87 7.61 -62.81
N ASP A 56 36.79 6.81 -63.88
CA ASP A 56 36.89 5.36 -63.92
C ASP A 56 36.00 4.55 -62.97
N GLY A 57 34.99 3.94 -63.60
CA GLY A 57 34.28 2.80 -63.06
C GLY A 57 35.25 1.73 -62.57
N LYS A 58 35.21 1.49 -61.26
CA LYS A 58 35.63 0.22 -60.68
C LYS A 58 34.57 -0.25 -59.72
N THR A 59 33.73 -1.14 -60.24
CA THR A 59 32.95 -2.10 -59.47
C THR A 59 33.90 -2.78 -58.47
N VAL A 60 33.71 -2.52 -57.19
CA VAL A 60 34.30 -3.33 -56.14
C VAL A 60 33.12 -3.99 -55.43
N ASP A 61 33.13 -5.30 -55.55
CA ASP A 61 32.08 -6.21 -55.18
C ASP A 61 31.72 -6.11 -53.68
N LEU A 62 30.44 -6.36 -53.44
CA LEU A 62 29.83 -6.60 -52.15
C LEU A 62 30.55 -7.74 -51.43
N ASP A 63 30.98 -7.49 -50.18
CA ASP A 63 31.03 -8.55 -49.18
C ASP A 63 30.14 -8.14 -48.01
N ASP A 64 29.05 -8.89 -47.91
CA ASP A 64 27.86 -8.71 -47.10
C ASP A 64 27.95 -9.72 -45.95
N SER A 65 28.22 -9.24 -44.73
CA SER A 65 27.98 -9.99 -43.49
C SER A 65 28.02 -9.09 -42.27
N ALA A 66 26.95 -8.30 -42.10
CA ALA A 66 26.51 -7.87 -40.78
C ALA A 66 25.00 -7.61 -40.81
N ALA A 67 24.24 -8.71 -40.84
CA ALA A 67 22.81 -8.69 -40.62
C ALA A 67 22.50 -8.13 -39.22
N ALA A 68 21.94 -6.93 -39.18
CA ALA A 68 21.05 -6.50 -38.13
C ALA A 68 19.75 -6.06 -38.82
N GLU A 69 18.73 -6.88 -38.57
CA GLU A 69 17.37 -6.73 -39.07
C GLU A 69 16.83 -5.32 -38.76
N ASP A 70 16.39 -4.60 -39.79
CA ASP A 70 15.27 -3.68 -39.64
C ASP A 70 14.50 -3.58 -40.97
N ASP A 71 13.24 -3.95 -40.86
CA ASP A 71 12.21 -3.99 -41.87
C ASP A 71 11.81 -2.56 -42.27
N ALA A 72 12.29 -2.08 -43.42
CA ALA A 72 11.70 -0.92 -44.10
C ALA A 72 12.11 -0.86 -45.58
N SER A 73 11.25 -1.43 -46.43
CA SER A 73 11.22 -1.22 -47.88
C SER A 73 11.38 0.26 -48.27
N GLY A 74 12.50 0.60 -48.93
CA GLY A 74 12.69 1.87 -49.65
C GLY A 74 14.13 2.03 -50.15
N THR A 75 14.32 1.98 -51.47
CA THR A 75 15.61 2.01 -52.21
C THR A 75 16.37 3.35 -52.16
N ALA A 76 16.17 4.18 -51.14
CA ALA A 76 17.00 5.34 -50.88
C ALA A 76 17.95 5.00 -49.73
N ALA A 77 19.24 4.85 -50.04
CA ALA A 77 20.30 4.77 -49.04
C ALA A 77 20.19 6.01 -48.13
N ARG A 78 19.55 5.85 -46.97
CA ARG A 78 19.46 6.91 -45.96
C ARG A 78 20.88 7.21 -45.53
N ILE A 79 21.40 8.37 -45.94
CA ILE A 79 22.65 8.91 -45.41
C ILE A 79 22.39 9.10 -43.92
N ALA A 80 23.08 8.32 -43.09
CA ALA A 80 22.96 8.37 -41.63
C ALA A 80 23.12 9.82 -41.17
N ASP A 81 22.11 10.34 -40.47
CA ASP A 81 22.18 11.70 -39.96
C ASP A 81 23.14 11.78 -38.76
N GLN A 82 23.43 13.02 -38.31
CA GLN A 82 24.36 13.22 -37.19
C GLN A 82 23.88 12.48 -35.92
N SER A 83 22.57 12.35 -35.71
CA SER A 83 21.98 11.60 -34.59
C SER A 83 22.19 10.09 -34.70
N ASP A 84 22.12 9.52 -35.91
CA ASP A 84 22.37 8.10 -36.14
C ASP A 84 23.84 7.73 -35.87
N LEU A 85 24.78 8.58 -36.29
CA LEU A 85 26.21 8.41 -36.01
C LEU A 85 26.52 8.53 -34.50
N ASP A 86 25.87 9.47 -33.82
CA ASP A 86 26.05 9.64 -32.37
C ASP A 86 25.45 8.47 -31.60
N ARG A 87 24.29 7.93 -32.03
CA ARG A 87 23.68 6.72 -31.45
C ARG A 87 24.54 5.47 -31.64
N LEU A 88 25.19 5.33 -32.80
CA LEU A 88 26.12 4.23 -33.06
C LEU A 88 27.37 4.33 -32.19
N ARG A 89 27.94 5.53 -32.03
CA ARG A 89 29.08 5.77 -31.13
C ARG A 89 28.72 5.48 -29.68
N GLU A 90 27.56 5.91 -29.23
CA GLU A 90 27.08 5.63 -27.88
C GLU A 90 26.91 4.12 -27.67
N LYS A 91 26.28 3.42 -28.62
CA LYS A 91 26.14 1.96 -28.57
C LYS A 91 27.49 1.22 -28.56
N GLN A 92 28.47 1.71 -29.33
CA GLN A 92 29.83 1.15 -29.32
C GLN A 92 30.53 1.40 -27.98
N GLN A 93 30.44 2.62 -27.44
CA GLN A 93 31.01 2.95 -26.14
C GLN A 93 30.35 2.16 -25.00
N GLU A 94 29.04 1.97 -25.06
CA GLU A 94 28.30 1.14 -24.11
C GLU A 94 28.71 -0.34 -24.22
N ALA A 95 28.87 -0.87 -25.44
CA ALA A 95 29.31 -2.24 -25.66
C ALA A 95 30.76 -2.45 -25.16
N GLU A 96 31.66 -1.51 -25.43
CA GLU A 96 33.02 -1.49 -24.90
C GLU A 96 33.04 -1.39 -23.37
N ALA A 97 32.19 -0.53 -22.79
CA ALA A 97 32.06 -0.40 -21.35
C ALA A 97 31.50 -1.67 -20.70
N GLN A 98 30.53 -2.33 -21.32
CA GLN A 98 29.97 -3.60 -20.87
C GLN A 98 31.00 -4.74 -20.99
N ALA A 99 31.77 -4.79 -22.08
CA ALA A 99 32.87 -5.76 -22.24
C ALA A 99 34.00 -5.49 -21.23
N ALA A 100 34.34 -4.23 -20.99
CA ALA A 100 35.29 -3.85 -19.95
C ALA A 100 34.75 -4.13 -18.54
N TRP A 101 33.42 -4.15 -18.34
CA TRP A 101 32.78 -4.51 -17.08
C TRP A 101 32.72 -6.02 -16.87
N SER A 102 32.46 -6.81 -17.91
CA SER A 102 32.42 -8.27 -17.84
C SER A 102 33.78 -8.87 -17.50
N LYS A 103 34.87 -8.26 -17.99
CA LYS A 103 36.27 -8.62 -17.69
C LYS A 103 36.71 -8.27 -16.26
N ARG A 104 35.89 -7.56 -15.48
CA ARG A 104 36.23 -7.22 -14.08
C ARG A 104 36.06 -8.44 -13.18
N SER A 105 36.74 -8.39 -12.03
CA SER A 105 36.61 -9.42 -11.02
C SER A 105 35.14 -9.67 -10.65
N GLN A 106 34.82 -10.92 -10.30
CA GLN A 106 33.47 -11.29 -9.87
C GLN A 106 33.01 -10.47 -8.65
N VAL A 107 33.95 -10.10 -7.78
CA VAL A 107 33.71 -9.28 -6.58
C VAL A 107 33.23 -7.88 -6.96
N VAL A 108 33.86 -7.24 -7.95
CA VAL A 108 33.44 -5.94 -8.48
C VAL A 108 32.09 -6.06 -9.18
N ARG A 109 31.90 -7.06 -10.04
CA ARG A 109 30.64 -7.27 -10.78
C ARG A 109 29.44 -7.50 -9.87
N ARG A 110 29.63 -8.21 -8.75
CA ARG A 110 28.59 -8.47 -7.75
C ARG A 110 28.42 -7.35 -6.71
N GLY A 111 29.23 -6.30 -6.77
CA GLY A 111 29.16 -5.20 -5.80
C GLY A 111 29.46 -5.62 -4.36
N LEU A 112 30.26 -6.67 -4.17
CA LEU A 112 30.57 -7.19 -2.83
C LEU A 112 31.49 -6.22 -2.07
N PRO A 113 31.42 -6.18 -0.72
CA PRO A 113 32.29 -5.34 0.09
C PRO A 113 33.77 -5.65 -0.16
N ARG A 114 34.57 -4.60 -0.40
CA ARG A 114 36.02 -4.69 -0.55
C ARG A 114 36.74 -3.85 0.52
N PRO A 115 37.93 -4.28 0.95
CA PRO A 115 38.73 -3.50 1.89
C PRO A 115 39.22 -2.19 1.24
N ALA A 116 39.11 -1.08 1.96
CA ALA A 116 39.67 0.20 1.53
C ALA A 116 41.21 0.19 1.64
N GLU A 117 41.74 -0.38 2.73
CA GLU A 117 43.16 -0.60 2.96
C GLU A 117 43.50 -2.08 2.75
N ILE A 118 44.45 -2.37 1.87
CA ILE A 118 44.83 -3.74 1.54
C ILE A 118 45.88 -4.23 2.55
N ASN A 119 45.63 -5.40 3.13
CA ASN A 119 46.49 -5.95 4.17
C ASN A 119 47.60 -6.84 3.57
N HIS A 120 48.84 -6.34 3.58
CA HIS A 120 50.01 -7.09 3.12
C HIS A 120 50.59 -8.08 4.15
N SER A 121 50.12 -8.07 5.41
CA SER A 121 50.64 -8.96 6.46
C SER A 121 50.28 -10.44 6.27
N ILE A 122 49.47 -10.76 5.26
CA ILE A 122 49.15 -12.14 4.88
C ILE A 122 50.32 -12.84 4.17
N LEU A 123 51.22 -12.06 3.56
CA LEU A 123 52.43 -12.58 2.93
C LEU A 123 53.44 -12.95 4.01
N ARG A 124 54.16 -14.05 3.81
CA ARG A 124 55.26 -14.41 4.71
C ARG A 124 56.32 -13.29 4.66
N SER A 125 56.73 -12.77 5.81
CA SER A 125 57.84 -11.81 5.85
C SER A 125 59.13 -12.53 5.47
N VAL A 126 59.55 -12.34 4.21
CA VAL A 126 60.84 -12.81 3.70
C VAL A 126 61.89 -11.78 4.17
N PRO A 127 62.79 -12.12 5.12
CA PRO A 127 63.91 -11.23 5.44
C PRO A 127 64.75 -10.93 4.18
N PRO A 128 65.28 -9.70 4.02
CA PRO A 128 65.97 -9.26 2.80
C PRO A 128 67.32 -9.95 2.53
N THR A 129 67.77 -10.84 3.42
CA THR A 129 69.01 -11.61 3.31
C THR A 129 68.69 -13.11 3.23
N GLN A 130 68.06 -13.56 2.14
CA GLN A 130 67.94 -14.99 1.86
C GLN A 130 68.87 -15.39 0.72
N THR A 131 69.71 -16.38 1.00
CA THR A 131 70.42 -17.14 -0.05
C THR A 131 69.42 -18.07 -0.76
N PRO A 132 69.67 -18.48 -2.01
CA PRO A 132 68.80 -19.37 -2.81
C PRO A 132 68.42 -20.71 -2.14
N GLN A 133 69.03 -21.04 -1.01
CA GLN A 133 68.88 -22.29 -0.27
C GLN A 133 67.65 -22.30 0.67
N GLN A 134 67.05 -21.16 0.98
CA GLN A 134 65.82 -21.09 1.80
C GLN A 134 64.53 -21.08 0.97
N GLU A 135 64.56 -20.63 -0.29
CA GLU A 135 63.44 -20.80 -1.24
C GLU A 135 63.20 -22.29 -1.59
N SER A 136 64.26 -23.12 -1.51
CA SER A 136 64.18 -24.57 -1.62
C SER A 136 63.70 -25.29 -0.36
N ALA A 137 63.49 -24.59 0.76
CA ALA A 137 62.96 -25.17 2.00
C ALA A 137 61.43 -25.08 2.11
N LEU A 138 60.77 -24.36 1.20
CA LEU A 138 59.32 -24.30 1.12
C LEU A 138 58.80 -25.52 0.35
N SER A 139 57.77 -26.16 0.90
CA SER A 139 57.02 -27.19 0.17
C SER A 139 56.38 -26.57 -1.08
N ASP A 140 56.25 -27.35 -2.16
CA ASP A 140 55.61 -26.89 -3.40
C ASP A 140 54.20 -26.33 -3.14
N LEU A 141 53.47 -26.92 -2.19
CA LEU A 141 52.17 -26.42 -1.74
C LEU A 141 52.26 -25.03 -1.09
N GLN A 142 53.28 -24.82 -0.24
CA GLN A 142 53.49 -23.51 0.41
C GLN A 142 53.90 -22.44 -0.60
N ARG A 143 54.69 -22.82 -1.62
CA ARG A 143 55.06 -21.92 -2.71
C ARG A 143 53.82 -21.54 -3.53
N ALA A 144 52.97 -22.51 -3.87
CA ALA A 144 51.70 -22.26 -4.54
C ALA A 144 50.78 -21.33 -3.73
N GLU A 145 50.67 -21.56 -2.41
CA GLU A 145 49.89 -20.67 -1.53
C GLU A 145 50.40 -19.22 -1.52
N GLU A 146 51.72 -19.00 -1.48
CA GLU A 146 52.28 -17.64 -1.53
C GLU A 146 52.05 -16.97 -2.90
N MET A 147 52.15 -17.71 -4.01
CA MET A 147 51.82 -17.18 -5.35
C MET A 147 50.35 -16.76 -5.43
N ILE A 148 49.43 -17.58 -4.92
CA ILE A 148 47.99 -17.26 -4.88
C ILE A 148 47.74 -16.00 -4.02
N LYS A 149 48.40 -15.87 -2.86
CA LYS A 149 48.25 -14.68 -2.01
C LYS A 149 48.79 -13.41 -2.68
N GLN A 150 49.91 -13.51 -3.38
CA GLN A 150 50.48 -12.39 -4.13
C GLN A 150 49.52 -11.93 -5.23
N GLU A 151 49.01 -12.86 -6.03
CA GLU A 151 48.04 -12.55 -7.09
C GLU A 151 46.76 -11.96 -6.54
N MET A 152 46.26 -12.48 -5.42
CA MET A 152 45.09 -11.93 -4.72
C MET A 152 45.29 -10.46 -4.33
N ILE A 153 46.46 -10.09 -3.81
CA ILE A 153 46.78 -8.69 -3.46
C ILE A 153 46.84 -7.83 -4.73
N THR A 154 47.54 -8.30 -5.78
CA THR A 154 47.62 -7.61 -7.07
C THR A 154 46.24 -7.31 -7.65
N MET A 155 45.35 -8.29 -7.66
CA MET A 155 43.96 -8.14 -8.10
C MET A 155 43.19 -7.11 -7.24
N MET A 156 43.37 -7.12 -5.91
CA MET A 156 42.74 -6.12 -5.04
C MET A 156 43.23 -4.69 -5.32
N HIS A 157 44.52 -4.50 -5.58
CA HIS A 157 45.07 -3.19 -5.94
C HIS A 157 44.55 -2.71 -7.30
N TYR A 158 44.47 -3.61 -8.29
CA TYR A 158 43.91 -3.32 -9.61
C TYR A 158 42.43 -2.94 -9.53
N ASP A 159 41.64 -3.73 -8.78
CA ASP A 159 40.21 -3.48 -8.58
C ASP A 159 39.96 -2.17 -7.85
N ASN A 160 40.68 -1.87 -6.77
CA ASN A 160 40.50 -0.61 -6.02
C ASN A 160 40.97 0.61 -6.81
N LEU A 161 41.98 0.47 -7.69
CA LEU A 161 42.46 1.54 -8.56
C LEU A 161 41.40 1.98 -9.58
N LEU A 162 40.75 1.01 -10.23
CA LEU A 162 39.75 1.27 -11.27
C LEU A 162 38.35 1.48 -10.67
N ASN A 163 38.04 0.79 -9.58
CA ASN A 163 36.73 0.74 -8.94
C ASN A 163 36.87 0.94 -7.42
N PRO A 164 37.07 2.17 -6.94
CA PRO A 164 37.20 2.43 -5.52
C PRO A 164 35.94 1.94 -4.77
N PRO A 165 36.08 1.13 -3.71
CA PRO A 165 34.93 0.65 -2.95
C PRO A 165 34.18 1.78 -2.24
N PRO A 166 32.89 1.59 -1.94
CA PRO A 166 32.07 2.60 -1.26
C PRO A 166 32.65 2.99 0.12
N SER A 167 33.26 2.04 0.83
CA SER A 167 33.95 2.30 2.10
C SER A 167 35.08 3.33 1.97
N GLN A 168 35.86 3.26 0.89
CA GLN A 168 36.94 4.22 0.61
C GLN A 168 36.38 5.60 0.26
N LEU A 169 35.23 5.68 -0.44
CA LEU A 169 34.54 6.94 -0.72
C LEU A 169 33.95 7.57 0.56
N ASP A 170 33.43 6.74 1.46
CA ASP A 170 32.94 7.16 2.78
C ASP A 170 34.09 7.65 3.68
N GLU A 171 35.25 7.01 3.63
CA GLU A 171 36.44 7.49 4.33
C GLU A 171 36.96 8.80 3.74
N ALA A 172 36.97 8.93 2.40
CA ALA A 172 37.33 10.17 1.73
C ALA A 172 36.42 11.33 2.13
N THR A 173 35.11 11.09 2.23
CA THR A 173 34.15 12.09 2.67
C THR A 173 34.32 12.43 4.15
N LYS A 174 34.50 11.45 5.04
CA LYS A 174 34.80 11.69 6.47
C LYS A 174 36.08 12.49 6.68
N GLN A 175 37.14 12.22 5.92
CA GLN A 175 38.39 12.99 6.02
C GLN A 175 38.27 14.39 5.42
N ALA A 176 37.34 14.59 4.49
CA ALA A 176 37.04 15.88 3.89
C ALA A 176 36.01 16.71 4.66
N THR A 177 35.27 16.11 5.60
CA THR A 177 34.34 16.87 6.46
C THR A 177 35.11 17.70 7.49
N THR A 178 34.97 19.03 7.39
CA THR A 178 35.50 19.96 8.38
C THR A 178 34.66 19.93 9.66
N ALA A 179 35.17 20.49 10.77
CA ALA A 179 34.45 20.58 12.04
C ALA A 179 33.09 21.31 11.94
N SER A 180 32.88 22.09 10.88
CA SER A 180 31.62 22.77 10.53
C SER A 180 30.64 21.91 9.73
N GLY A 181 30.96 20.64 9.43
CA GLY A 181 30.11 19.73 8.67
C GLY A 181 30.10 19.94 7.15
N ALA A 182 30.95 20.83 6.63
CA ALA A 182 31.12 21.05 5.19
C ALA A 182 32.18 20.11 4.61
N VAL A 183 31.93 19.55 3.43
CA VAL A 183 32.89 18.68 2.73
C VAL A 183 33.81 19.52 1.86
N SER A 184 35.11 19.51 2.16
CA SER A 184 36.14 20.14 1.35
C SER A 184 36.50 19.27 0.15
N THR A 185 36.06 19.67 -1.05
CA THR A 185 36.37 18.97 -2.31
C THR A 185 37.88 18.82 -2.55
N ALA A 186 38.68 19.80 -2.10
CA ALA A 186 40.14 19.75 -2.22
C ALA A 186 40.77 18.67 -1.34
N GLN A 187 40.28 18.50 -0.10
CA GLN A 187 40.76 17.44 0.81
C GLN A 187 40.32 16.05 0.32
N GLN A 188 39.07 15.92 -0.14
CA GLN A 188 38.57 14.67 -0.70
C GLN A 188 39.40 14.21 -1.90
N LYS A 189 39.70 15.14 -2.83
CA LYS A 189 40.52 14.85 -4.02
C LYS A 189 41.95 14.45 -3.64
N ARG A 190 42.55 15.09 -2.63
CA ARG A 190 43.89 14.73 -2.15
C ARG A 190 43.93 13.32 -1.57
N TYR A 191 42.96 12.94 -0.73
CA TYR A 191 42.91 11.59 -0.16
C TYR A 191 42.72 10.53 -1.25
N MET A 192 41.78 10.74 -2.18
CA MET A 192 41.58 9.83 -3.31
C MET A 192 42.83 9.72 -4.19
N GLN A 193 43.53 10.83 -4.43
CA GLN A 193 44.78 10.81 -5.19
C GLN A 193 45.90 10.07 -4.45
N GLN A 194 46.01 10.23 -3.13
CA GLN A 194 46.97 9.47 -2.31
C GLN A 194 46.69 7.97 -2.41
N ALA A 195 45.44 7.55 -2.22
CA ALA A 195 45.07 6.14 -2.32
C ALA A 195 45.30 5.58 -3.74
N LYS A 196 44.97 6.35 -4.78
CA LYS A 196 45.29 6.00 -6.17
C LYS A 196 46.79 5.77 -6.36
N THR A 197 47.62 6.68 -5.84
CA THR A 197 49.08 6.60 -5.92
C THR A 197 49.62 5.37 -5.22
N THR A 198 49.04 4.98 -4.07
CA THR A 198 49.44 3.75 -3.36
C THR A 198 49.12 2.47 -4.13
N HIS A 199 48.00 2.45 -4.88
CA HIS A 199 47.68 1.30 -5.71
C HIS A 199 48.56 1.25 -6.97
N GLU A 200 48.79 2.40 -7.60
CA GLU A 200 49.68 2.52 -8.77
C GLU A 200 51.13 2.14 -8.44
N SER A 201 51.64 2.52 -7.26
CA SER A 201 53.01 2.16 -6.86
C SER A 201 53.20 0.66 -6.68
N TYR A 202 52.22 -0.03 -6.09
CA TYR A 202 52.26 -1.49 -5.94
C TYR A 202 52.16 -2.20 -7.29
N LEU A 203 51.22 -1.80 -8.15
CA LEU A 203 51.04 -2.39 -9.49
C LEU A 203 52.25 -2.14 -10.41
N ARG A 204 53.06 -1.12 -10.14
CA ARG A 204 54.31 -0.89 -10.86
C ARG A 204 55.38 -1.93 -10.53
N SER A 205 55.41 -2.45 -9.30
CA SER A 205 56.30 -3.55 -8.91
C SER A 205 55.75 -4.92 -9.29
N THR A 206 54.42 -5.09 -9.24
CA THR A 206 53.71 -6.34 -9.55
C THR A 206 52.55 -6.03 -10.49
N PRO A 207 52.79 -6.01 -11.82
CA PRO A 207 51.76 -5.70 -12.80
C PRO A 207 50.63 -6.73 -12.79
N PHE A 208 49.40 -6.26 -13.02
CA PHE A 208 48.26 -7.14 -13.25
C PHE A 208 48.30 -7.71 -14.67
N GLU A 209 48.30 -9.03 -14.79
CA GLU A 209 48.27 -9.74 -16.06
C GLU A 209 46.81 -9.94 -16.52
N GLN A 210 46.52 -9.64 -17.78
CA GLN A 210 45.20 -9.87 -18.37
C GLN A 210 45.24 -11.16 -19.19
N PHE A 211 44.41 -12.11 -18.80
CA PHE A 211 44.25 -13.39 -19.51
C PHE A 211 43.08 -13.34 -20.48
N ASP A 212 43.16 -14.14 -21.55
CA ASP A 212 42.07 -14.29 -22.51
C ASP A 212 40.92 -15.11 -21.93
N ASP A 213 39.70 -14.84 -22.41
CA ASP A 213 38.48 -15.54 -21.95
C ASP A 213 38.51 -17.05 -22.26
N SER A 214 39.35 -17.49 -23.22
CA SER A 214 39.57 -18.91 -23.53
C SER A 214 40.34 -19.61 -22.41
N ASP A 215 41.46 -19.02 -22.01
CA ASP A 215 42.36 -19.57 -20.98
C ASP A 215 41.65 -19.60 -19.62
N LEU A 216 40.85 -18.57 -19.31
CA LEU A 216 40.04 -18.54 -18.09
C LEU A 216 38.99 -19.66 -18.03
N LYS A 217 38.38 -20.02 -19.18
CA LYS A 217 37.42 -21.13 -19.26
C LYS A 217 38.11 -22.49 -19.12
N GLU A 218 39.27 -22.65 -19.72
CA GLU A 218 40.08 -23.86 -19.54
C GLU A 218 40.49 -24.03 -18.08
N ALA A 219 40.99 -22.97 -17.44
CA ALA A 219 41.31 -22.97 -16.02
C ALA A 219 40.09 -23.27 -15.14
N GLU A 220 38.90 -22.72 -15.45
CA GLU A 220 37.66 -23.05 -14.74
C GLU A 220 37.31 -24.54 -14.87
N SER A 221 37.47 -25.13 -16.05
CA SER A 221 37.23 -26.57 -16.25
C SER A 221 38.18 -27.44 -15.44
N LEU A 222 39.47 -27.09 -15.39
CA LEU A 222 40.46 -27.78 -14.57
C LEU A 222 40.13 -27.69 -13.07
N LEU A 223 39.69 -26.53 -12.60
CA LEU A 223 39.26 -26.36 -11.21
C LEU A 223 38.03 -27.22 -10.89
N VAL A 224 37.06 -27.33 -11.80
CA VAL A 224 35.87 -28.17 -11.62
C VAL A 224 36.27 -29.65 -11.49
N ASP A 225 37.18 -30.12 -12.33
CA ASP A 225 37.71 -31.48 -12.29
C ASP A 225 38.46 -31.76 -10.98
N GLU A 226 39.34 -30.85 -10.56
CA GLU A 226 40.05 -30.95 -9.28
C GLU A 226 39.11 -30.91 -8.07
N MET A 227 38.08 -30.05 -8.09
CA MET A 227 37.07 -29.99 -7.06
C MET A 227 36.31 -31.32 -6.91
N ALA A 228 36.06 -32.03 -8.01
CA ALA A 228 35.44 -33.35 -7.99
C ALA A 228 36.36 -34.39 -7.32
N VAL A 229 37.67 -34.36 -7.63
CA VAL A 229 38.67 -35.23 -6.99
C VAL A 229 38.76 -34.95 -5.49
N VAL A 230 38.83 -33.67 -5.09
CA VAL A 230 38.88 -33.28 -3.66
C VAL A 230 37.61 -33.69 -2.93
N ARG A 231 36.44 -33.50 -3.55
CA ARG A 231 35.15 -33.93 -2.98
C ARG A 231 35.12 -35.43 -2.70
N ALA A 232 35.59 -36.24 -3.66
CA ALA A 232 35.70 -37.68 -3.51
C ALA A 232 36.74 -38.08 -2.45
N GLY A 233 37.94 -37.48 -2.50
CA GLY A 233 39.04 -37.80 -1.58
C GLY A 233 38.81 -37.42 -0.12
N MET A 234 38.09 -36.32 0.12
CA MET A 234 37.69 -35.88 1.47
C MET A 234 36.35 -36.48 1.93
N ASN A 235 35.72 -37.31 1.09
CA ASN A 235 34.45 -37.96 1.37
C ASN A 235 33.32 -36.96 1.71
N HIS A 236 33.36 -35.77 1.09
CA HIS A 236 32.33 -34.74 1.24
C HIS A 236 31.13 -35.12 0.36
N GLY A 237 30.01 -35.50 0.99
CA GLY A 237 28.74 -35.70 0.29
C GLY A 237 28.13 -34.39 -0.20
N GLU A 238 26.93 -34.47 -0.79
CA GLU A 238 26.15 -33.27 -1.11
C GLU A 238 25.70 -32.58 0.18
N LEU A 239 26.32 -31.44 0.51
CA LEU A 239 25.86 -30.60 1.60
C LEU A 239 24.63 -29.82 1.13
N SER A 240 23.47 -30.09 1.76
CA SER A 240 22.30 -29.23 1.63
C SER A 240 22.65 -27.80 2.02
N ALA A 241 22.06 -26.82 1.33
CA ALA A 241 22.19 -25.40 1.65
C ALA A 241 21.79 -25.11 3.11
N GLU A 242 20.85 -25.87 3.68
CA GLU A 242 20.45 -25.75 5.09
C GLU A 242 21.54 -26.19 6.05
N ALA A 243 22.25 -27.29 5.73
CA ALA A 243 23.37 -27.76 6.54
C ALA A 243 24.53 -26.76 6.49
N TYR A 244 24.82 -26.21 5.31
CA TYR A 244 25.79 -25.13 5.15
C TYR A 244 25.41 -23.89 5.97
N ALA A 245 24.15 -23.42 5.88
CA ALA A 245 23.70 -22.24 6.60
C ALA A 245 23.82 -22.41 8.12
N LYS A 246 23.48 -23.59 8.65
CA LYS A 246 23.64 -23.91 10.08
C LYS A 246 25.10 -23.79 10.53
N VAL A 247 26.01 -24.47 9.83
CA VAL A 247 27.45 -24.43 10.13
C VAL A 247 28.00 -23.02 9.98
N TRP A 248 27.58 -22.29 8.94
CA TRP A 248 27.97 -20.91 8.71
C TRP A 248 27.54 -20.00 9.85
N HIS A 249 26.28 -20.08 10.28
CA HIS A 249 25.77 -19.29 11.40
C HIS A 249 26.49 -19.61 12.71
N GLU A 250 26.77 -20.89 12.98
CA GLU A 250 27.51 -21.30 14.16
C GLU A 250 28.94 -20.76 14.14
N CYS A 251 29.66 -20.90 13.02
CA CYS A 251 31.00 -20.35 12.86
C CYS A 251 31.02 -18.82 13.00
N LEU A 252 30.06 -18.12 12.37
CA LEU A 252 29.97 -16.67 12.42
C LEU A 252 29.61 -16.18 13.83
N SER A 253 28.78 -16.92 14.58
CA SER A 253 28.43 -16.59 15.97
C SER A 253 29.66 -16.59 16.90
N GLN A 254 30.67 -17.40 16.57
CA GLN A 254 31.92 -17.48 17.31
C GLN A 254 32.92 -16.39 16.90
N VAL A 255 32.68 -15.62 15.82
CA VAL A 255 33.58 -14.55 15.40
C VAL A 255 33.35 -13.30 16.25
N LEU A 256 34.42 -12.83 16.88
CA LEU A 256 34.41 -11.72 17.81
C LEU A 256 35.47 -10.68 17.43
N TYR A 257 35.10 -9.40 17.43
CA TYR A 257 36.02 -8.29 17.18
C TYR A 257 36.71 -7.86 18.47
N LEU A 258 38.04 -7.89 18.52
CA LEU A 258 38.81 -7.38 19.66
C LEU A 258 39.17 -5.91 19.44
N PRO A 259 38.63 -4.97 20.23
CA PRO A 259 38.90 -3.53 20.05
C PRO A 259 40.38 -3.17 20.24
N ALA A 260 41.03 -3.76 21.25
CA ALA A 260 42.44 -3.51 21.58
C ALA A 260 43.40 -3.84 20.42
N HIS A 261 43.12 -4.91 19.67
CA HIS A 261 43.97 -5.39 18.58
C HIS A 261 43.44 -5.06 17.19
N ARG A 262 42.26 -4.41 17.11
CA ARG A 262 41.53 -4.10 15.86
C ARG A 262 41.38 -5.29 14.92
N ARG A 263 41.16 -6.49 15.48
CA ARG A 263 41.15 -7.75 14.73
C ARG A 263 40.00 -8.66 15.15
N TYR A 264 39.45 -9.39 14.19
CA TYR A 264 38.50 -10.47 14.43
C TYR A 264 39.20 -11.77 14.82
N THR A 265 38.69 -12.43 15.87
CA THR A 265 39.20 -13.69 16.42
C THR A 265 38.03 -14.60 16.79
N ARG A 266 38.31 -15.86 17.15
CA ARG A 266 37.28 -16.79 17.63
C ARG A 266 37.05 -16.60 19.13
N ALA A 267 35.81 -16.57 19.58
CA ALA A 267 35.42 -16.37 20.97
C ALA A 267 36.08 -17.37 21.95
N ASN A 268 36.38 -18.59 21.49
CA ASN A 268 37.01 -19.64 22.31
C ASN A 268 38.48 -19.35 22.63
N LEU A 269 39.18 -18.56 21.81
CA LEU A 269 40.60 -18.23 21.97
C LEU A 269 40.82 -16.98 22.84
N VAL A 270 39.74 -16.36 23.31
CA VAL A 270 39.74 -15.03 23.90
C VAL A 270 39.37 -15.12 25.38
N SER A 271 40.06 -14.34 26.22
CA SER A 271 39.78 -14.29 27.66
C SER A 271 38.36 -13.78 27.94
N LYS A 272 37.76 -14.14 29.08
CA LYS A 272 36.43 -13.62 29.47
C LYS A 272 36.40 -12.08 29.50
N ARG A 273 37.50 -11.43 29.91
CA ARG A 273 37.63 -9.98 29.97
C ARG A 273 37.50 -9.35 28.59
N ASP A 274 38.27 -9.83 27.62
CA ASP A 274 38.28 -9.27 26.27
C ASP A 274 36.97 -9.58 25.52
N ARG A 275 36.29 -10.69 25.87
CA ARG A 275 34.93 -10.97 25.39
C ARG A 275 33.93 -9.92 25.84
N ILE A 276 33.98 -9.52 27.11
CA ILE A 276 33.11 -8.47 27.65
C ILE A 276 33.40 -7.15 26.93
N GLU A 277 34.67 -6.76 26.79
CA GLU A 277 35.09 -5.52 26.10
C GLU A 277 34.59 -5.47 24.64
N SER A 278 34.64 -6.60 23.94
CA SER A 278 34.09 -6.72 22.59
C SER A 278 32.56 -6.53 22.54
N HIS A 279 31.84 -7.20 23.44
CA HIS A 279 30.39 -7.07 23.51
C HIS A 279 29.95 -5.65 23.91
N GLU A 280 30.67 -5.01 24.83
CA GLU A 280 30.47 -3.60 25.18
C GLU A 280 30.65 -2.70 23.95
N LYS A 281 31.73 -2.89 23.18
CA LYS A 281 31.95 -2.10 21.96
C LYS A 281 30.84 -2.29 20.93
N ARG A 282 30.37 -3.52 20.74
CA ARG A 282 29.25 -3.84 19.84
C ARG A 282 27.96 -3.18 20.34
N LEU A 283 27.70 -3.21 21.64
CA LEU A 283 26.54 -2.59 22.26
C LEU A 283 26.56 -1.07 22.03
N ASP A 284 27.70 -0.42 22.21
CA ASP A 284 27.84 1.02 21.97
C ASP A 284 27.64 1.39 20.49
N GLN A 285 28.15 0.58 19.56
CA GLN A 285 27.88 0.74 18.12
C GLN A 285 26.37 0.63 17.83
N LEU A 286 25.69 -0.36 18.41
CA LEU A 286 24.24 -0.54 18.25
C LEU A 286 23.46 0.64 18.85
N ARG A 287 23.88 1.18 20.00
CA ARG A 287 23.28 2.40 20.58
C ARG A 287 23.41 3.60 19.65
N GLN A 288 24.57 3.79 19.01
CA GLN A 288 24.78 4.87 18.05
C GLN A 288 23.88 4.70 16.82
N LEU A 289 23.83 3.49 16.25
CA LEU A 289 22.96 3.18 15.12
C LEU A 289 21.48 3.40 15.47
N MET A 290 21.03 2.95 16.64
CA MET A 290 19.66 3.19 17.12
C MET A 290 19.37 4.68 17.25
N ALA A 291 20.29 5.47 17.81
CA ALA A 291 20.10 6.91 17.94
C ALA A 291 19.98 7.61 16.57
N ASP A 292 20.78 7.21 15.59
CA ASP A 292 20.75 7.81 14.25
C ASP A 292 19.55 7.36 13.42
N GLU A 293 19.14 6.10 13.54
CA GLU A 293 17.90 5.59 12.95
C GLU A 293 16.68 6.27 13.58
N ALA A 294 16.64 6.41 14.91
CA ALA A 294 15.57 7.12 15.60
C ALA A 294 15.45 8.59 15.16
N LYS A 295 16.58 9.28 14.95
CA LYS A 295 16.58 10.64 14.37
C LYS A 295 16.04 10.65 12.93
N ARG A 296 16.39 9.65 12.10
CA ARG A 296 15.90 9.53 10.72
C ARG A 296 14.40 9.24 10.71
N ALA A 297 13.94 8.27 11.50
CA ALA A 297 12.52 7.96 11.70
C ALA A 297 11.74 9.18 12.17
N ALA A 298 12.19 9.89 13.20
CA ALA A 298 11.52 11.09 13.70
C ALA A 298 11.41 12.22 12.64
N LYS A 299 12.41 12.36 11.76
CA LYS A 299 12.35 13.32 10.63
C LYS A 299 11.32 12.87 9.59
N LEU A 300 11.29 11.58 9.25
CA LEU A 300 10.34 11.01 8.32
C LEU A 300 8.90 11.10 8.88
N GLU A 301 8.69 10.75 10.14
CA GLU A 301 7.41 10.88 10.83
C GLU A 301 6.91 12.32 10.86
N LYS A 302 7.78 13.30 11.14
CA LYS A 302 7.41 14.72 11.07
C LYS A 302 6.95 15.12 9.66
N LYS A 303 7.68 14.67 8.63
CA LYS A 303 7.31 14.93 7.23
C LYS A 303 5.98 14.26 6.87
N LEU A 304 5.80 12.99 7.24
CA LEU A 304 4.56 12.26 7.02
C LEU A 304 3.40 12.89 7.77
N ARG A 305 3.61 13.37 9.00
CA ARG A 305 2.58 14.06 9.79
C ARG A 305 2.12 15.35 9.11
N ILE A 306 3.01 16.12 8.51
CA ILE A 306 2.64 17.33 7.76
C ILE A 306 1.87 16.97 6.48
N LEU A 307 2.34 15.98 5.73
CA LEU A 307 1.74 15.60 4.44
C LEU A 307 0.41 14.86 4.58
N LEU A 308 0.33 13.93 5.54
CA LEU A 308 -0.79 13.01 5.70
C LEU A 308 -1.72 13.41 6.85
N GLY A 309 -1.29 14.24 7.80
CA GLY A 309 -2.09 14.56 8.99
C GLY A 309 -3.44 15.19 8.66
N GLY A 310 -3.48 16.12 7.69
CA GLY A 310 -4.74 16.72 7.21
C GLY A 310 -5.64 15.74 6.45
N TYR A 311 -5.03 14.81 5.68
CA TYR A 311 -5.79 13.76 5.02
C TYR A 311 -6.35 12.73 6.02
N GLN A 312 -5.59 12.39 7.07
CA GLN A 312 -6.03 11.52 8.16
C GLN A 312 -7.20 12.13 8.93
N SER A 313 -7.14 13.42 9.28
CA SER A 313 -8.26 14.08 9.96
C SER A 313 -9.50 14.15 9.09
N ARG A 314 -9.36 14.49 7.80
CA ARG A 314 -10.48 14.47 6.84
C ARG A 314 -11.07 13.07 6.70
N ALA A 315 -10.23 12.04 6.60
CA ALA A 315 -10.68 10.66 6.54
C ALA A 315 -11.47 10.27 7.80
N GLN A 316 -10.99 10.65 8.99
CA GLN A 316 -11.72 10.43 10.25
C GLN A 316 -13.07 11.14 10.29
N THR A 317 -13.16 12.39 9.83
CA THR A 317 -14.43 13.11 9.73
C THR A 317 -15.38 12.44 8.76
N LEU A 318 -14.90 12.02 7.58
CA LEU A 318 -15.73 11.33 6.60
C LEU A 318 -16.23 9.98 7.10
N MET A 319 -15.37 9.20 7.79
CA MET A 319 -15.78 7.95 8.42
C MET A 319 -16.90 8.17 9.44
N LYS A 320 -16.81 9.22 10.27
CA LYS A 320 -17.88 9.57 11.22
C LYS A 320 -19.17 9.99 10.52
N ALA A 321 -19.09 10.84 9.49
CA ALA A 321 -20.26 11.28 8.74
C ALA A 321 -20.96 10.11 8.02
N ILE A 322 -20.20 9.14 7.51
CA ILE A 322 -20.75 7.91 6.94
C ILE A 322 -21.48 7.11 8.03
N GLN A 323 -20.87 6.93 9.21
CA GLN A 323 -21.51 6.22 10.32
C GLN A 323 -22.82 6.89 10.76
N GLU A 324 -22.81 8.21 10.97
CA GLU A 324 -24.00 8.98 11.35
C GLU A 324 -25.11 8.89 10.28
N SER A 325 -24.72 8.89 8.99
CA SER A 325 -25.68 8.71 7.90
C SER A 325 -26.27 7.30 7.87
N VAL A 326 -25.50 6.27 8.21
CA VAL A 326 -26.00 4.89 8.29
C VAL A 326 -27.00 4.77 9.44
N ASP A 327 -26.65 5.28 10.62
CA ASP A 327 -27.53 5.27 11.79
C ASP A 327 -28.85 6.01 11.51
N GLN A 328 -28.79 7.15 10.80
CA GLN A 328 -29.98 7.90 10.40
C GLN A 328 -30.86 7.13 9.41
N VAL A 329 -30.25 6.42 8.44
CA VAL A 329 -30.99 5.58 7.49
C VAL A 329 -31.72 4.46 8.22
N GLU A 330 -31.05 3.78 9.15
CA GLU A 330 -31.67 2.72 9.96
C GLU A 330 -32.83 3.26 10.81
N HIS A 331 -32.66 4.44 11.42
CA HIS A 331 -33.74 5.08 12.18
C HIS A 331 -34.95 5.41 11.29
N SER A 332 -34.73 6.04 10.13
CA SER A 332 -35.81 6.39 9.21
C SER A 332 -36.48 5.16 8.58
N GLN A 333 -35.74 4.06 8.36
CA GLN A 333 -36.34 2.79 7.94
C GLN A 333 -37.25 2.22 9.03
N MET A 334 -36.82 2.28 10.29
CA MET A 334 -37.66 1.85 11.41
C MET A 334 -38.92 2.71 11.52
N GLU A 335 -38.80 4.04 11.42
CA GLU A 335 -39.95 4.96 11.39
C GLU A 335 -40.92 4.63 10.25
N LEU A 336 -40.41 4.42 9.02
CA LEU A 336 -41.23 4.06 7.86
C LEU A 336 -42.07 2.81 8.15
N ILE A 337 -41.44 1.73 8.62
CA ILE A 337 -42.13 0.48 8.93
C ILE A 337 -43.18 0.70 10.03
N THR A 338 -42.89 1.53 11.03
CA THR A 338 -43.87 1.85 12.08
C THR A 338 -45.05 2.64 11.54
N TYR A 339 -44.82 3.60 10.65
CA TYR A 339 -45.89 4.42 10.06
C TYR A 339 -46.73 3.65 9.05
N GLU A 340 -46.14 2.73 8.29
CA GLU A 340 -46.87 1.82 7.40
C GLU A 340 -47.84 0.96 8.22
N ARG A 341 -47.36 0.32 9.29
CA ARG A 341 -48.21 -0.46 10.19
C ARG A 341 -49.30 0.38 10.86
N LEU A 342 -48.96 1.59 11.31
CA LEU A 342 -49.92 2.50 11.91
C LEU A 342 -50.97 2.95 10.89
N HIS A 343 -50.57 3.20 9.65
CA HIS A 343 -51.48 3.58 8.57
C HIS A 343 -52.48 2.47 8.24
N GLU A 344 -52.04 1.21 8.17
CA GLU A 344 -52.92 0.05 7.99
C GLU A 344 -53.94 -0.06 9.13
N GLN A 345 -53.48 0.09 10.38
CA GLN A 345 -54.34 0.05 11.56
C GLN A 345 -55.37 1.18 11.57
N GLU A 346 -54.94 2.41 11.29
CA GLU A 346 -55.83 3.58 11.24
C GLU A 346 -56.84 3.48 10.10
N THR A 347 -56.44 2.98 8.93
CA THR A 347 -57.35 2.76 7.80
C THR A 347 -58.48 1.80 8.19
N GLY A 348 -58.16 0.69 8.86
CA GLY A 348 -59.17 -0.22 9.39
C GLY A 348 -60.01 0.39 10.52
N ALA A 349 -59.41 1.23 11.38
CA ALA A 349 -60.11 1.92 12.46
C ALA A 349 -61.07 3.02 11.96
N ILE A 350 -60.76 3.68 10.83
CA ILE A 350 -61.64 4.66 10.19
C ILE A 350 -62.93 3.97 9.72
N VAL A 351 -62.82 2.83 9.03
CA VAL A 351 -63.99 2.08 8.55
C VAL A 351 -64.92 1.71 9.70
N ARG A 352 -64.38 1.11 10.78
CA ARG A 352 -65.18 0.76 11.96
C ARG A 352 -65.85 1.98 12.62
N ARG A 353 -65.13 3.11 12.70
CA ARG A 353 -65.70 4.36 13.25
C ARG A 353 -66.84 4.89 12.38
N LEU A 354 -66.72 4.83 11.06
CA LEU A 354 -67.76 5.25 10.13
C LEU A 354 -69.00 4.35 10.25
N GLU A 355 -68.85 3.03 10.25
CA GLU A 355 -69.97 2.08 10.39
C GLU A 355 -70.78 2.30 11.68
N ILE A 356 -70.09 2.55 12.81
CA ILE A 356 -70.75 2.85 14.08
C ILE A 356 -71.55 4.15 13.99
N LEU A 357 -70.95 5.21 13.42
CA LEU A 357 -71.63 6.50 13.27
C LEU A 357 -72.82 6.42 12.30
N GLU A 358 -72.70 5.66 11.21
CA GLU A 358 -73.80 5.42 10.27
C GLU A 358 -74.96 4.70 10.96
N ALA A 359 -74.68 3.64 11.72
CA ALA A 359 -75.70 2.91 12.49
C ALA A 359 -76.39 3.81 13.52
N ASP A 360 -75.65 4.68 14.21
CA ASP A 360 -76.21 5.64 15.16
C ASP A 360 -77.08 6.70 14.46
N VAL A 361 -76.64 7.20 13.30
CA VAL A 361 -77.41 8.15 12.49
C VAL A 361 -78.70 7.50 11.99
N GLU A 362 -78.65 6.27 11.48
CA GLU A 362 -79.86 5.53 11.07
C GLU A 362 -80.84 5.34 12.23
N ARG A 363 -80.33 5.03 13.43
CA ARG A 363 -81.18 4.87 14.63
C ARG A 363 -81.86 6.20 15.00
N GLN A 364 -81.14 7.32 14.93
CA GLN A 364 -81.70 8.65 15.15
C GLN A 364 -82.71 9.04 14.06
N GLN A 365 -82.44 8.71 12.80
CA GLN A 365 -83.38 8.94 11.70
C GLN A 365 -84.68 8.16 11.88
N LYS A 366 -84.59 6.85 12.21
CA LYS A 366 -85.77 6.00 12.50
C LYS A 366 -86.62 6.61 13.62
N ARG A 367 -85.97 7.00 14.72
CA ARG A 367 -86.63 7.68 15.85
C ARG A 367 -87.26 9.01 15.43
N GLY A 368 -86.56 9.82 14.64
CA GLY A 368 -87.09 11.10 14.13
C GLY A 368 -88.35 10.91 13.27
N VAL A 369 -88.35 9.91 12.38
CA VAL A 369 -89.50 9.55 11.55
C VAL A 369 -90.68 9.07 12.42
N GLU A 370 -90.43 8.24 13.42
CA GLU A 370 -91.47 7.78 14.36
C GLU A 370 -92.10 8.96 15.13
N LEU A 371 -91.28 9.86 15.70
CA LEU A 371 -91.79 11.05 16.38
C LEU A 371 -92.60 11.96 15.46
N GLN A 372 -92.17 12.14 14.21
CA GLN A 372 -92.94 12.93 13.22
C GLN A 372 -94.28 12.29 12.88
N ARG A 373 -94.35 10.95 12.79
CA ARG A 373 -95.63 10.22 12.59
C ARG A 373 -96.57 10.42 13.78
N GLU A 374 -96.06 10.29 15.00
CA GLU A 374 -96.86 10.51 16.22
C GLU A 374 -97.33 11.97 16.32
N TYR A 375 -96.47 12.94 16.00
CA TYR A 375 -96.87 14.35 15.93
C TYR A 375 -98.00 14.57 14.91
N ALA A 376 -97.85 14.04 13.69
CA ALA A 376 -98.89 14.14 12.66
C ALA A 376 -100.23 13.50 13.11
N ARG A 377 -100.18 12.39 13.85
CA ARG A 377 -101.36 11.76 14.44
C ARG A 377 -102.01 12.64 15.51
N LEU A 378 -101.21 13.21 16.42
CA LEU A 378 -101.70 14.10 17.48
C LEU A 378 -102.32 15.37 16.90
N VAL A 379 -101.72 15.96 15.86
CA VAL A 379 -102.29 17.11 15.15
C VAL A 379 -103.65 16.78 14.55
N ARG A 380 -103.78 15.64 13.85
CA ARG A 380 -105.09 15.19 13.32
C ARG A 380 -106.14 15.01 14.43
N LEU A 381 -105.76 14.39 15.55
CA LEU A 381 -106.65 14.25 16.70
C LEU A 381 -107.05 15.61 17.29
N LEU A 382 -106.14 16.59 17.31
CA LEU A 382 -106.44 17.95 17.74
C LEU A 382 -107.45 18.60 16.80
N GLU A 383 -107.22 18.54 15.49
CA GLU A 383 -108.12 19.05 14.46
C GLU A 383 -109.52 18.39 14.54
N GLU A 384 -109.59 17.07 14.74
CA GLU A 384 -110.83 16.33 14.97
C GLU A 384 -111.56 16.84 16.22
N ARG A 385 -110.85 17.04 17.33
CA ARG A 385 -111.45 17.54 18.58
C ARG A 385 -111.89 18.99 18.51
N GLU A 386 -111.13 19.84 17.80
CA GLU A 386 -111.52 21.22 17.52
C GLU A 386 -112.75 21.27 16.61
N ALA A 387 -112.82 20.40 15.60
CA ALA A 387 -114.00 20.26 14.75
C ALA A 387 -115.22 19.76 15.54
N ASP A 388 -115.05 18.78 16.43
CA ASP A 388 -116.10 18.29 17.34
C ASP A 388 -116.58 19.41 18.28
N LEU A 389 -115.67 20.20 18.86
CA LEU A 389 -116.00 21.36 19.69
C LEU A 389 -116.74 22.44 18.87
N PHE A 390 -116.31 22.68 17.64
CA PHE A 390 -116.97 23.62 16.73
C PHE A 390 -118.39 23.16 16.37
N LEU A 391 -118.59 21.86 16.13
CA LEU A 391 -119.92 21.26 15.91
C LEU A 391 -120.80 21.33 17.18
N ALA A 392 -120.21 21.13 18.35
CA ALA A 392 -120.90 21.20 19.64
C ALA A 392 -121.27 22.64 20.07
N GLN A 393 -120.50 23.65 19.64
CA GLN A 393 -120.84 25.07 19.84
C GLN A 393 -121.87 25.60 18.83
N ASN A 394 -121.95 24.99 17.64
CA ASN A 394 -122.87 25.37 16.56
C ASN A 394 -123.91 24.25 16.32
N THR A 395 -124.72 23.96 17.34
CA THR A 395 -125.68 22.84 17.34
C THR A 395 -126.79 22.89 16.27
N ASP A 396 -126.95 24.01 15.57
CA ASP A 396 -127.95 24.19 14.50
C ASP A 396 -127.50 23.65 13.11
N LEU A 397 -126.27 23.13 12.97
CA LEU A 397 -125.71 22.63 11.69
C LEU A 397 -125.53 21.11 11.62
N ALA A 398 -125.95 20.35 12.64
CA ALA A 398 -125.90 18.89 12.61
C ALA A 398 -127.01 18.31 11.72
N PRO A 399 -126.72 17.41 10.75
CA PRO A 399 -127.75 16.75 9.96
C PRO A 399 -128.54 15.76 10.84
N PRO A 400 -129.85 15.55 10.56
CA PRO A 400 -130.72 14.80 11.43
C PRO A 400 -130.37 13.31 11.45
N THR A 401 -130.43 12.75 12.65
CA THR A 401 -130.46 11.31 12.90
C THR A 401 -131.66 10.68 12.20
N SER A 402 -131.42 9.72 11.31
CA SER A 402 -132.46 8.79 10.85
C SER A 402 -132.19 7.39 11.40
N SER A 403 -133.03 6.99 12.34
CA SER A 403 -133.19 5.60 12.78
C SER A 403 -133.97 4.79 11.74
N ALA A 404 -133.44 3.64 11.29
CA ALA A 404 -134.12 2.32 11.38
C ALA A 404 -133.48 1.19 10.51
N ASN A 405 -133.35 0.01 11.14
CA ASN A 405 -133.44 -1.38 10.63
C ASN A 405 -132.20 -2.19 10.16
N ARG A 406 -131.64 -2.93 11.13
CA ARG A 406 -131.58 -4.42 11.28
C ARG A 406 -130.96 -5.29 10.17
N ALA A 407 -129.84 -5.95 10.50
CA ALA A 407 -129.72 -7.42 10.53
C ALA A 407 -128.58 -7.89 11.45
N THR A 408 -128.83 -8.99 12.15
CA THR A 408 -128.06 -9.61 13.25
C THR A 408 -127.33 -10.84 12.74
N ILE A 409 -126.02 -11.01 12.99
CA ILE A 409 -125.28 -12.29 13.26
C ILE A 409 -123.96 -11.88 13.95
N THR A 410 -123.83 -11.86 15.29
CA THR A 410 -123.42 -12.94 16.22
C THR A 410 -122.12 -13.67 15.88
N ASN A 411 -121.03 -13.36 16.58
CA ASN A 411 -120.33 -14.27 17.52
C ASN A 411 -119.01 -13.62 18.00
N GLY A 412 -118.90 -13.41 19.31
CA GLY A 412 -117.59 -13.22 19.98
C GLY A 412 -116.99 -14.58 20.35
N PRO A 413 -116.10 -14.67 21.36
CA PRO A 413 -115.29 -13.62 21.97
C PRO A 413 -113.81 -14.06 22.20
N SER A 414 -113.05 -13.16 22.85
CA SER A 414 -112.08 -13.45 23.93
C SER A 414 -110.58 -13.65 23.64
N GLN A 415 -109.82 -12.84 24.40
CA GLN A 415 -108.68 -13.18 25.25
C GLN A 415 -107.27 -13.33 24.65
N SER A 416 -106.35 -12.57 25.24
CA SER A 416 -104.95 -12.95 25.43
C SER A 416 -104.85 -14.20 26.31
N PRO A 417 -103.76 -14.98 26.24
CA PRO A 417 -102.71 -14.84 27.27
C PRO A 417 -101.30 -15.16 26.75
N GLY A 418 -100.30 -14.98 27.62
CA GLY A 418 -98.89 -15.14 27.28
C GLY A 418 -98.28 -16.54 27.42
N ALA A 419 -96.99 -16.56 27.09
CA ALA A 419 -95.88 -17.22 27.77
C ALA A 419 -95.49 -18.70 27.44
N TYR A 420 -94.17 -18.90 27.58
CA TYR A 420 -93.31 -20.09 27.79
C TYR A 420 -93.10 -21.22 26.73
N GLU A 421 -91.81 -21.36 26.34
CA GLU A 421 -90.96 -22.57 26.10
C GLU A 421 -91.38 -23.59 25.00
N GLU A 422 -90.53 -24.27 24.21
CA GLU A 422 -89.30 -25.02 24.52
C GLU A 422 -88.56 -25.48 23.22
N THR A 423 -87.21 -25.56 23.30
CA THR A 423 -86.21 -26.48 22.67
C THR A 423 -86.32 -27.12 21.26
N THR A 424 -85.24 -26.99 20.47
CA THR A 424 -84.39 -28.09 19.92
C THR A 424 -82.97 -27.53 19.72
N SER A 425 -81.98 -27.88 20.55
CA SER A 425 -81.04 -29.01 20.39
C SER A 425 -80.22 -29.00 19.09
N SER A 426 -79.00 -28.46 19.15
CA SER A 426 -77.80 -29.19 18.73
C SER A 426 -76.58 -28.63 19.48
N MET A 427 -76.09 -29.43 20.43
CA MET A 427 -74.79 -29.29 21.07
C MET A 427 -73.71 -29.89 20.16
N CYS A 428 -72.50 -29.33 20.18
CA CYS A 428 -71.33 -30.08 20.65
C CYS A 428 -70.23 -29.13 21.15
N ASN A 429 -69.87 -29.35 22.42
CA ASN A 429 -68.84 -28.69 23.21
C ASN A 429 -67.42 -29.02 22.76
N GLY A 430 -66.45 -28.19 23.18
CA GLY A 430 -65.04 -28.59 23.25
C GLY A 430 -64.06 -27.48 23.62
N LEU A 431 -64.17 -26.90 24.82
CA LEU A 431 -63.00 -26.39 25.57
C LEU A 431 -62.67 -27.48 26.62
N PRO A 432 -61.39 -27.75 26.93
CA PRO A 432 -60.76 -26.90 27.93
C PRO A 432 -59.30 -26.53 27.67
N ASN A 433 -58.99 -25.41 28.29
CA ASN A 433 -57.68 -24.87 28.62
C ASN A 433 -56.83 -25.91 29.37
N ASP A 434 -55.55 -26.03 29.04
CA ASP A 434 -54.55 -26.54 29.98
C ASP A 434 -53.23 -25.79 29.82
N GLN A 435 -52.75 -25.25 30.93
CA GLN A 435 -51.45 -24.61 31.05
C GLN A 435 -50.45 -25.64 31.61
N SER A 436 -49.34 -25.78 30.90
CA SER A 436 -47.96 -25.60 31.43
C SER A 436 -46.95 -26.72 31.14
N SER A 437 -45.78 -26.22 30.68
CA SER A 437 -44.41 -26.72 30.88
C SER A 437 -43.75 -27.65 29.84
N ASN A 438 -42.91 -26.99 29.02
CA ASN A 438 -41.47 -27.22 28.85
C ASN A 438 -40.88 -28.31 27.92
N LEU A 439 -40.00 -27.78 27.04
CA LEU A 439 -38.77 -28.32 26.45
C LEU A 439 -38.89 -29.21 25.18
N ILE A 440 -38.44 -28.66 24.03
CA ILE A 440 -37.24 -29.07 23.27
C ILE A 440 -37.19 -28.32 21.91
N GLY A 441 -36.10 -27.58 21.69
CA GLY A 441 -35.34 -27.53 20.42
C GLY A 441 -35.83 -26.64 19.26
N PRO A 442 -35.04 -25.63 18.83
CA PRO A 442 -35.25 -24.87 17.60
C PRO A 442 -34.47 -25.47 16.41
N SER A 443 -34.96 -25.30 15.19
CA SER A 443 -34.15 -25.41 13.96
C SER A 443 -34.72 -24.54 12.82
N PRO A 444 -33.88 -23.83 12.03
CA PRO A 444 -34.29 -22.80 11.07
C PRO A 444 -34.25 -23.27 9.60
N PRO A 445 -34.79 -22.48 8.64
CA PRO A 445 -34.30 -22.51 7.27
C PRO A 445 -33.47 -21.26 6.93
N ALA A 446 -32.20 -21.55 6.60
CA ALA A 446 -31.26 -20.92 5.68
C ALA A 446 -31.51 -19.48 5.17
N THR A 447 -30.59 -18.60 5.57
CA THR A 447 -30.16 -17.40 4.85
C THR A 447 -29.23 -17.74 3.68
N SER A 448 -29.45 -17.13 2.52
CA SER A 448 -28.47 -17.00 1.45
C SER A 448 -27.85 -15.60 1.49
N SER A 449 -26.65 -15.49 2.02
CA SER A 449 -25.77 -14.32 1.88
C SER A 449 -24.38 -14.86 1.60
N ASP A 450 -24.00 -14.81 0.34
CA ASP A 450 -22.66 -15.13 -0.13
C ASP A 450 -22.13 -13.90 -0.89
N LEU A 451 -20.83 -13.65 -0.75
CA LEU A 451 -20.04 -12.54 -1.29
C LEU A 451 -19.84 -11.30 -0.38
N SER A 452 -19.00 -11.43 0.65
CA SER A 452 -17.84 -10.53 0.86
C SER A 452 -17.03 -10.92 2.10
N GLU A 453 -16.11 -11.88 1.96
CA GLU A 453 -15.06 -12.06 2.98
C GLU A 453 -13.78 -12.65 2.35
N LEU A 454 -12.91 -11.76 1.88
CA LEU A 454 -11.49 -12.04 1.71
C LEU A 454 -10.71 -10.79 2.11
N ALA A 455 -9.72 -11.00 2.96
CA ALA A 455 -8.67 -10.07 3.40
C ALA A 455 -8.94 -9.19 4.64
N THR A 456 -9.11 -9.80 5.82
CA THR A 456 -8.58 -9.24 7.08
C THR A 456 -8.42 -10.33 8.15
N THR A 457 -7.48 -11.28 8.00
CA THR A 457 -7.10 -12.16 9.12
C THR A 457 -5.68 -12.72 8.97
N GLU A 458 -4.66 -11.85 8.96
CA GLU A 458 -3.26 -12.30 9.06
C GLU A 458 -2.33 -11.35 9.86
N MET A 459 -2.84 -10.48 10.74
CA MET A 459 -2.00 -9.52 11.48
C MET A 459 -2.21 -9.42 13.00
N THR A 460 -2.62 -10.49 13.68
CA THR A 460 -2.72 -10.49 15.16
C THR A 460 -2.20 -11.74 15.86
N LYS A 461 -1.33 -12.54 15.21
CA LYS A 461 -0.75 -13.76 15.81
C LYS A 461 0.76 -13.72 16.11
N GLU A 462 1.40 -12.55 16.10
CA GLU A 462 2.86 -12.43 16.37
C GLU A 462 3.24 -11.60 17.61
N LEU A 463 2.29 -11.28 18.51
CA LEU A 463 2.60 -10.44 19.68
C LEU A 463 2.43 -11.10 21.05
N ASP A 464 2.16 -12.41 21.14
CA ASP A 464 1.91 -13.06 22.45
C ASP A 464 2.75 -14.33 22.74
N SER A 465 3.91 -14.48 22.08
CA SER A 465 4.84 -15.59 22.34
C SER A 465 6.12 -15.19 23.10
N GLN A 466 6.14 -14.05 23.78
CA GLN A 466 7.26 -13.63 24.65
C GLN A 466 6.78 -13.12 26.02
N ALA A 467 6.05 -13.93 26.78
CA ALA A 467 5.77 -13.62 28.18
C ALA A 467 5.42 -14.85 29.04
N VAL A 468 6.15 -15.96 28.90
CA VAL A 468 6.08 -17.06 29.88
C VAL A 468 7.47 -17.67 30.06
N ASP A 469 8.31 -17.02 30.86
CA ASP A 469 9.29 -17.72 31.70
C ASP A 469 9.95 -16.73 32.67
N LYS A 470 9.45 -16.68 33.92
CA LYS A 470 10.16 -16.31 35.15
C LYS A 470 9.18 -16.13 36.31
N THR A 471 8.75 -17.23 36.91
CA THR A 471 8.32 -17.26 38.32
C THR A 471 8.55 -18.64 38.92
N THR A 472 9.82 -18.98 39.17
CA THR A 472 10.21 -19.93 40.22
C THR A 472 11.64 -19.59 40.64
N ASP A 473 11.81 -18.78 41.68
CA ASP A 473 12.74 -19.22 42.72
C ASP A 473 12.42 -18.56 44.06
N SER A 474 12.48 -19.41 45.06
CA SER A 474 12.04 -19.25 46.43
C SER A 474 13.03 -18.43 47.27
N ASP A 475 12.48 -17.56 48.11
CA ASP A 475 13.11 -17.11 49.34
C ASP A 475 13.42 -18.33 50.22
N VAL A 476 14.71 -18.58 50.48
CA VAL A 476 15.17 -19.30 51.66
C VAL A 476 16.20 -18.43 52.37
N THR A 477 15.72 -17.78 53.42
CA THR A 477 16.51 -17.23 54.51
C THR A 477 17.21 -18.36 55.26
N GLY A 478 18.51 -18.23 55.55
CA GLY A 478 19.19 -19.10 56.50
C GLY A 478 20.72 -19.00 56.49
N THR A 479 21.23 -18.21 57.45
CA THR A 479 22.62 -18.08 57.96
C THR A 479 23.71 -17.51 57.06
#